data_AF-A0A550GLM5-F1
#
_entry.id   AF-A0A550GLM5-F1
#
_cell.length_a   1.000
_cell.length_b   1.000
_cell.length_c   1.000
_cell.angle_alpha   90.00
_cell.angle_beta   90.00
_cell.angle_gamma   90.00
#
_symmetry.space_group_name_H-M   'P 1'
#
loop_
_entity.id
_entity.type
_entity.pdbx_description
1 polymer ?
#
loop_
_entity_poly.entity_id
_entity_poly.type
_entity_poly.pdbx_seq_one_letter_code
_entity_poly.pdbx_strand_id
1 'polypeptide(L)' 'MSKIALVLELLGDEKWHGIEESLLRLELSEHEFREVTAFLDKYGFLKVDERNKRVKINRDFLRLDQVVTYG' A
#
# COMPACT_ATOMS: atom_id res chain seq x y z
N MET A 1 7.89 -14.44 1.24
CA MET A 1 6.74 -13.52 1.45
C MET A 1 6.14 -13.16 0.10
N SER A 2 4.84 -12.90 0.02
CA SER A 2 4.24 -12.37 -1.22
C SER A 2 4.60 -10.89 -1.38
N LYS A 3 4.64 -10.39 -2.62
CA LYS A 3 4.91 -8.97 -2.92
C LYS A 3 3.88 -8.04 -2.29
N ILE A 4 2.61 -8.48 -2.24
CA ILE A 4 1.53 -7.78 -1.56
C ILE A 4 1.82 -7.63 -0.06
N ALA A 5 2.26 -8.70 0.61
CA ALA A 5 2.58 -8.64 2.04
C ALA A 5 3.72 -7.65 2.32
N LEU A 6 4.77 -7.64 1.49
CA LEU A 6 5.89 -6.71 1.62
C LEU A 6 5.44 -5.24 1.49
N VAL A 7 4.60 -4.94 0.50
CA VAL A 7 4.06 -3.59 0.31
C VAL A 7 3.14 -3.20 1.47
N LEU A 8 2.29 -4.10 1.95
CA LEU A 8 1.43 -3.82 3.11
C LEU A 8 2.23 -3.61 4.40
N GLU A 9 3.30 -4.37 4.62
CA GLU A 9 4.18 -4.21 5.78
C GLU A 9 4.90 -2.85 5.75
N LEU A 10 5.42 -2.44 4.58
CA LEU A 10 6.00 -1.10 4.39
C LEU A 10 5.02 0.01 4.76
N LEU A 11 3.78 -0.11 4.30
CA LEU A 11 2.74 0.92 4.45
C LEU A 11 1.96 0.82 5.76
N GLY A 12 2.26 -0.19 6.60
CA GLY A 12 1.59 -0.45 7.88
C GLY A 12 1.83 0.63 8.93
N ASP A 13 2.83 1.49 8.75
CA ASP A 13 3.05 2.68 9.60
C ASP A 13 2.10 3.85 9.28
N GLU A 14 1.26 3.69 8.27
CA GLU A 14 0.27 4.64 7.78
C GLU A 14 0.86 6.00 7.36
N LYS A 15 2.15 6.07 7.05
CA LYS A 15 2.80 7.26 6.52
C LYS A 15 2.79 7.26 4.99
N TRP A 16 3.16 8.40 4.43
CA TRP A 16 3.44 8.48 3.00
C TRP A 16 4.84 7.97 2.74
N HIS A 17 4.97 7.05 1.80
CA HIS A 17 6.25 6.50 1.36
C HIS A 17 6.50 6.89 -0.09
N GLY A 18 7.71 7.37 -0.39
CA GLY A 18 8.10 7.67 -1.77
C GLY A 18 8.24 6.39 -2.59
N ILE A 19 7.74 6.39 -3.83
CA ILE A 19 7.75 5.18 -4.67
C ILE A 19 9.19 4.73 -4.93
N GLU A 20 10.09 5.64 -5.30
CA GLU A 20 11.49 5.32 -5.63
C GLU A 20 12.26 4.73 -4.42
N GLU A 21 12.06 5.30 -3.22
CA GLU A 21 12.63 4.75 -1.98
C GLU A 21 12.06 3.36 -1.65
N SER A 22 10.74 3.18 -1.86
CA SER A 22 10.05 1.92 -1.61
C SER A 22 10.58 0.79 -2.51
N LEU A 23 10.86 1.09 -3.78
CA LEU A 23 11.44 0.13 -4.72
C LEU A 23 12.80 -0.38 -4.25
N LEU A 24 13.68 0.54 -3.82
CA LEU A 24 15.00 0.21 -3.32
C LEU A 24 14.93 -0.62 -2.03
N ARG A 25 14.04 -0.24 -1.11
CA ARG A 25 13.90 -0.92 0.19
C ARG A 25 13.29 -2.31 0.08
N LEU A 26 12.37 -2.52 -0.87
CA LEU A 26 11.67 -3.78 -1.06
C LEU A 26 12.36 -4.69 -2.09
N GLU A 27 13.42 -4.22 -2.74
CA GLU A 27 14.10 -4.92 -3.84
C GLU A 27 13.13 -5.34 -4.97
N LEU A 28 12.11 -4.50 -5.22
CA LEU A 28 11.11 -4.73 -6.26
C LEU A 28 11.43 -3.90 -7.50
N SER A 29 11.16 -4.47 -8.68
CA SER A 29 11.14 -3.67 -9.91
C SER A 29 9.98 -2.69 -9.92
N GLU A 30 10.12 -1.62 -10.70
CA GLU A 30 9.05 -0.62 -10.86
C GLU A 30 7.74 -1.26 -11.36
N HIS A 31 7.84 -2.22 -12.28
CA HIS A 31 6.69 -2.95 -12.81
C HIS A 31 5.95 -3.71 -11.70
N GLU A 32 6.68 -4.50 -10.90
CA GLU A 32 6.08 -5.31 -9.83
C GLU A 32 5.42 -4.46 -8.75
N PHE A 33 6.06 -3.36 -8.37
CA PHE A 33 5.49 -2.44 -7.40
C PHE A 33 4.24 -1.76 -7.95
N ARG A 34 4.26 -1.30 -9.21
CA ARG A 34 3.08 -0.72 -9.87
C ARG A 34 1.93 -1.71 -9.99
N GLU A 35 2.18 -2.98 -10.32
CA GLU A 35 1.13 -4.00 -10.34
C GLU A 35 0.47 -4.16 -8.97
N VAL A 36 1.28 -4.23 -7.91
CA VAL A 36 0.78 -4.39 -6.54
C VAL A 36 0.02 -3.14 -6.08
N THR A 37 0.57 -1.95 -6.29
CA THR A 37 -0.10 -0.71 -5.85
C THR A 37 -1.36 -0.42 -6.66
N ALA A 38 -1.37 -0.69 -7.97
CA ALA A 38 -2.56 -0.56 -8.81
C ALA A 38 -3.65 -1.56 -8.39
N PHE A 39 -3.28 -2.80 -8.05
CA PHE A 39 -4.23 -3.77 -7.50
C PHE A 39 -4.84 -3.26 -6.20
N LEU A 40 -4.02 -2.80 -5.25
CA LEU A 40 -4.51 -2.33 -3.95
C LEU A 40 -5.33 -1.03 -4.06
N ASP A 41 -4.92 -0.10 -4.91
CA ASP A 41 -5.65 1.15 -5.20
C ASP A 41 -7.03 0.87 -5.82
N LYS A 42 -7.11 -0.09 -6.76
CA LYS A 42 -8.38 -0.51 -7.38
C LYS A 42 -9.44 -0.94 -6.36
N TYR A 43 -9.02 -1.54 -5.24
CA TYR A 43 -9.94 -1.94 -4.16
C TYR A 43 -9.99 -0.92 -3.01
N GLY A 44 -9.38 0.26 -3.17
CA GLY A 44 -9.43 1.35 -2.20
C GLY A 44 -8.55 1.14 -0.96
N PHE A 45 -7.61 0.20 -1.00
CA PHE A 45 -6.68 -0.06 0.12
C PHE A 45 -5.58 0.99 0.22
N LEU A 46 -5.26 1.69 -0.87
CA LEU A 46 -4.21 2.70 -0.91
C LEU A 46 -4.75 4.06 -1.30
N LYS A 47 -3.93 5.08 -1.04
CA LYS A 47 -4.01 6.38 -1.69
C LYS A 47 -2.69 6.58 -2.42
N VAL A 48 -2.79 6.93 -3.70
CA VAL A 48 -1.65 7.27 -4.55
C VAL A 48 -1.64 8.77 -4.79
N ASP A 49 -0.51 9.41 -4.52
CA ASP A 49 -0.25 10.81 -4.85
C ASP A 49 0.73 10.84 -6.02
N GLU A 50 0.18 10.84 -7.23
CA GLU A 50 0.93 10.86 -8.48
C GLU A 50 1.80 12.11 -8.64
N ARG A 51 1.36 13.24 -8.08
CA ARG A 51 2.09 14.51 -8.17
C ARG A 51 3.41 14.45 -7.39
N ASN A 52 3.39 13.84 -6.21
CA ASN A 52 4.57 13.71 -5.35
C ASN A 52 5.20 12.31 -5.39
N LYS A 53 4.73 11.42 -6.29
CA LYS A 53 5.16 10.02 -6.45
C LYS A 53 5.26 9.27 -5.12
N ARG A 54 4.18 9.25 -4.35
CA ARG A 54 4.14 8.60 -3.03
C ARG A 54 2.84 7.84 -2.80
N VAL A 55 2.91 6.83 -1.95
CA VAL A 55 1.79 5.94 -1.63
C VAL A 55 1.60 5.86 -0.11
N LYS A 56 0.36 5.59 0.31
CA LYS A 56 -0.01 5.42 1.71
C LYS A 56 -1.20 4.46 1.83
N ILE A 57 -1.29 3.72 2.93
CA ILE A 57 -2.48 2.91 3.21
C ILE A 57 -3.71 3.78 3.49
N ASN A 58 -4.85 3.39 2.91
CA ASN A 58 -6.11 4.03 3.17
C ASN A 58 -6.67 3.54 4.52
N ARG A 59 -6.66 4.41 5.53
CA ARG A 59 -7.18 4.09 6.88
C ARG A 59 -8.66 3.68 6.90
N ASP A 60 -9.44 4.06 5.89
CA ASP A 60 -10.84 3.66 5.82
C ASP A 60 -10.98 2.14 5.61
N PHE A 61 -9.96 1.48 5.05
CA PHE A 61 -9.88 0.02 4.95
C PHE A 61 -9.61 -0.64 6.30
N LEU A 62 -8.77 -0.04 7.16
CA LEU A 62 -8.45 -0.57 8.50
C LEU A 62 -9.66 -0.62 9.44
N ARG A 63 -10.75 0.10 9.12
CA ARG A 63 -12.00 0.06 9.89
C ARG A 63 -12.86 -1.18 9.62
N LEU A 64 -12.56 -1.97 8.58
CA LEU A 64 -13.33 -3.19 8.30
C LEU A 64 -13.19 -4.24 9.41
N ASP A 65 -12.10 -4.24 10.18
CA ASP A 65 -11.89 -5.16 11.31
C ASP A 65 -12.80 -4.84 12.51
N GLN A 66 -13.26 -3.59 12.64
CA GLN A 66 -14.14 -3.18 13.75
C GLN A 66 -15.61 -3.54 13.55
N VAL A 67 -16.03 -3.82 12.31
CA VAL A 67 -17.44 -4.11 11.98
C VAL A 67 -17.76 -5.60 12.08
N VAL A 68 -16.76 -6.49 11.95
CA VAL A 68 -16.97 -7.95 11.97
C VAL A 68 -16.92 -8.53 13.39
N THR A 69 -16.48 -7.75 14.39
CA THR A 69 -16.38 -8.21 15.80
C THR A 69 -17.67 -7.98 16.62
N TYR A 70 -18.75 -7.49 16.00
CA TYR A 70 -20.07 -7.38 16.62
C TYR A 70 -21.17 -7.89 15.67
N GLY A 71 -21.20 -9.21 15.46
CA GLY A 71 -22.29 -9.93 14.81
C GLY A 71 -22.61 -11.20 15.56
#